data_AF-A0A091JYK4-F1
#
_entry.id   AF-A0A091JYK4-F1
#
_cell.length_a   1.000
_cell.length_b   1.000
_cell.length_c   1.000
_cell.angle_alpha   90.00
_cell.angle_beta   90.00
_cell.angle_gamma   90.00
#
_symmetry.space_group_name_H-M   'P 1'
#
loop_
_entity.id
_entity.type
_entity.pdbx_description
1 polymer ?
#
loop_
_entity_poly.entity_id
_entity_poly.type
_entity_poly.pdbx_seq_one_letter_code
_entity_poly.pdbx_strand_id
1 'polypeptide(L)'
;REVNLVELALATNIPKGCAETAVRVHVSYLDGKGNLEPQGAGKEGWEGATGSGEEAHPPPSGATAGAWGRRVPTVQVALQDLQTNSKIAALLPYFVYVVSGVKSVSHDLEQLSRLLHIARSLIQNPFLCLGSYVRSLIASVMYCALEPLAASINPLNDHWTLRDYAAMLLSRIFWTHGDLVSGLYHQILLSLQKVLADPVRPLCSHYGAVVGLHALGWK
;
A
#
# COMPACT_ATOMS: atom_id res chain seq x y z
N ARG A 1 44.55 -42.75 1.32
CA ARG A 1 45.70 -41.82 1.46
C ARG A 1 46.12 -41.85 2.91
N GLU A 2 47.25 -42.47 3.21
CA GLU A 2 47.81 -42.46 4.57
C GLU A 2 48.37 -41.07 4.88
N VAL A 3 48.12 -40.56 6.08
CA VAL A 3 48.54 -39.21 6.51
C VAL A 3 49.71 -39.38 7.47
N ASN A 4 50.86 -38.76 7.14
CA ASN A 4 52.04 -38.80 7.98
C ASN A 4 51.86 -37.88 9.21
N LEU A 5 51.70 -38.48 10.37
CA LEU A 5 51.44 -37.79 11.65
C LEU A 5 52.58 -36.86 12.07
N VAL A 6 53.82 -37.12 11.62
CA VAL A 6 54.99 -36.30 11.97
C VAL A 6 54.97 -34.98 11.19
N GLU A 7 54.58 -35.00 9.92
CA GLU A 7 54.40 -33.77 9.12
C GLU A 7 53.26 -32.91 9.64
N LEU A 8 52.16 -33.53 10.10
CA LEU A 8 51.02 -32.79 10.66
C LEU A 8 51.39 -32.08 11.97
N ALA A 9 52.21 -32.72 12.82
CA ALA A 9 52.66 -32.15 14.08
C ALA A 9 53.69 -31.01 13.91
N LEU A 10 54.46 -31.03 12.81
CA LEU A 10 55.45 -29.99 12.49
C LEU A 10 54.89 -28.86 11.63
N ALA A 11 53.68 -29.01 11.08
CA ALA A 11 53.03 -28.00 10.26
C ALA A 11 52.61 -26.79 11.12
N THR A 12 53.30 -25.65 10.96
CA THR A 12 52.99 -24.38 11.66
C THR A 12 51.83 -23.60 11.02
N ASN A 13 50.97 -24.26 10.23
CA ASN A 13 49.87 -23.61 9.53
C ASN A 13 48.68 -23.40 10.48
N ILE A 14 48.76 -22.39 11.32
CA ILE A 14 47.63 -21.92 12.13
C ILE A 14 46.66 -21.20 11.17
N PRO A 15 45.40 -21.66 11.01
CA PRO A 15 44.44 -20.96 10.16
C PRO A 15 44.24 -19.54 10.68
N LYS A 16 44.54 -18.55 9.83
CA LYS A 16 44.49 -17.13 10.20
C LYS A 16 43.05 -16.62 10.25
N GLY A 17 42.70 -16.00 11.38
CA GLY A 17 41.65 -14.98 11.52
C GLY A 17 40.22 -15.49 11.41
N CYS A 18 39.49 -15.51 12.53
CA CYS A 18 38.02 -15.54 12.48
C CYS A 18 37.55 -14.20 11.86
N ALA A 19 36.72 -14.26 10.82
CA ALA A 19 36.14 -13.06 10.23
C ALA A 19 35.27 -12.33 11.27
N GLU A 20 35.32 -11.00 11.27
CA GLU A 20 34.52 -10.16 12.15
C GLU A 20 33.03 -10.46 11.98
N THR A 21 32.32 -10.69 13.10
CA THR A 21 30.93 -11.14 13.09
C THR A 21 30.02 -10.03 12.59
N ALA A 22 29.68 -10.06 11.30
CA ALA A 22 28.70 -9.13 10.72
C ALA A 22 27.29 -9.72 10.77
N VAL A 23 26.36 -9.04 11.45
CA VAL A 23 24.94 -9.40 11.45
C VAL A 23 24.27 -8.78 10.23
N ARG A 24 23.85 -9.61 9.28
CA ARG A 24 22.96 -9.20 8.18
C ARG A 24 21.53 -9.57 8.53
N VAL A 25 20.67 -8.56 8.65
CA VAL A 25 19.24 -8.76 8.88
C VAL A 25 18.54 -8.87 7.52
N HIS A 26 17.82 -9.96 7.31
CA HIS A 26 16.96 -10.17 6.14
C HIS A 26 15.52 -10.36 6.61
N VAL A 27 14.57 -9.65 6.01
CA VAL A 27 13.14 -9.81 6.32
C VAL A 27 12.65 -11.05 5.58
N SER A 28 12.38 -12.13 6.31
CA SER A 28 12.00 -13.43 5.75
C SER A 28 10.49 -13.62 5.52
N TYR A 29 9.63 -12.80 6.13
CA TYR A 29 8.18 -12.95 6.03
C TYR A 29 7.48 -11.59 6.00
N LEU A 30 6.72 -11.31 4.95
CA LEU A 30 5.95 -10.07 4.79
C LEU A 30 4.43 -10.31 4.60
N ASP A 31 3.99 -11.54 4.36
CA ASP A 31 2.57 -11.90 4.30
C ASP A 31 2.42 -13.42 4.46
N GLY A 32 1.33 -13.89 5.06
CA GLY A 32 1.07 -15.29 5.44
C GLY A 32 0.85 -16.27 4.28
N LYS A 33 1.32 -15.97 3.07
CA LYS A 33 1.47 -16.96 2.00
C LYS A 33 2.94 -17.37 1.93
N GLY A 34 3.20 -18.58 2.43
CA GLY A 34 4.51 -19.21 2.34
C GLY A 34 5.05 -19.17 0.91
N ASN A 35 6.37 -19.00 0.81
CA ASN A 35 7.13 -19.27 -0.41
C ASN A 35 6.75 -20.66 -0.92
N LEU A 36 5.98 -20.70 -2.01
CA LEU A 36 5.97 -21.83 -2.94
C LEU A 36 6.87 -21.41 -4.09
N GLU A 37 8.18 -21.57 -3.90
CA GLU A 37 9.03 -21.81 -5.07
C GLU A 37 8.69 -23.21 -5.63
N PRO A 38 8.73 -23.38 -6.96
CA PRO A 38 8.12 -24.53 -7.61
C PRO A 38 9.05 -25.74 -7.52
N GLN A 39 8.69 -26.69 -6.65
CA GLN A 39 9.07 -28.08 -6.84
C GLN A 39 7.82 -28.90 -7.10
N GLY A 40 7.77 -29.47 -8.30
CA GLY A 40 6.59 -30.13 -8.83
C GLY A 40 6.14 -31.33 -8.01
N ALA A 41 4.82 -31.44 -7.85
CA ALA A 41 4.08 -32.71 -7.78
C ALA A 41 2.57 -32.42 -7.77
N GLY A 42 1.83 -33.12 -8.62
CA GLY A 42 0.46 -33.58 -8.39
C GLY A 42 -0.66 -32.55 -8.19
N LYS A 43 -1.44 -32.31 -9.26
CA LYS A 43 -2.84 -31.86 -9.16
C LYS A 43 -3.73 -33.07 -8.84
N GLU A 44 -4.37 -33.05 -7.67
CA GLU A 44 -5.62 -33.76 -7.33
C GLU A 44 -6.33 -32.82 -6.34
N GLY A 45 -7.59 -32.40 -6.44
CA GLY A 45 -8.78 -33.07 -6.92
C GLY A 45 -9.76 -33.11 -5.74
N TRP A 46 -10.67 -32.14 -5.61
CA TRP A 46 -11.98 -32.35 -5.01
C TRP A 46 -12.94 -31.21 -5.37
N GLU A 47 -13.88 -31.51 -6.27
CA GLU A 47 -15.12 -30.76 -6.48
C GLU A 47 -16.22 -31.29 -5.55
N GLY A 48 -17.13 -30.40 -5.17
CA GLY A 48 -18.52 -30.77 -4.89
C GLY A 48 -18.96 -30.64 -3.42
N ALA A 49 -19.83 -29.65 -3.17
CA ALA A 49 -21.19 -29.93 -2.70
C ALA A 49 -22.00 -28.62 -2.59
N THR A 50 -22.90 -28.46 -3.54
CA THR A 50 -24.10 -27.61 -3.48
C THR A 50 -25.21 -28.30 -2.65
N GLY A 51 -25.95 -27.53 -1.86
CA GLY A 51 -27.21 -27.91 -1.20
C GLY A 51 -27.48 -26.95 -0.02
N SER A 52 -28.23 -25.85 -0.21
CA SER A 52 -29.70 -25.73 -0.19
C SER A 52 -30.30 -25.59 1.21
N GLY A 53 -30.84 -24.40 1.47
CA GLY A 53 -32.11 -24.21 2.19
C GLY A 53 -32.04 -24.04 3.71
N GLU A 54 -32.15 -22.79 4.18
CA GLU A 54 -32.77 -22.49 5.47
C GLU A 54 -33.57 -21.18 5.37
N GLU A 55 -34.89 -21.33 5.32
CA GLU A 55 -35.90 -20.29 5.54
C GLU A 55 -35.76 -19.72 6.97
N ALA A 56 -35.70 -18.39 7.09
CA ALA A 56 -35.76 -17.70 8.38
C ALA A 56 -37.15 -17.09 8.59
N HIS A 57 -37.97 -17.73 9.43
CA HIS A 57 -39.16 -17.10 10.03
C HIS A 57 -38.75 -16.14 11.17
N PRO A 58 -39.53 -15.07 11.45
CA PRO A 58 -39.15 -14.00 12.36
C PRO A 58 -39.50 -14.32 13.83
N PRO A 59 -38.77 -13.81 14.83
CA PRO A 59 -39.22 -13.83 16.21
C PRO A 59 -40.11 -12.59 16.53
N PRO A 60 -40.95 -12.69 17.57
CA PRO A 60 -42.18 -11.93 17.69
C PRO A 60 -42.01 -10.52 18.26
N SER A 61 -43.00 -9.69 17.94
CA SER A 61 -43.29 -8.38 18.52
C SER A 61 -43.34 -8.42 20.05
N GLY A 62 -42.46 -7.64 20.68
CA GLY A 62 -42.47 -7.37 22.12
C GLY A 62 -41.56 -6.20 22.43
N ALA A 63 -42.16 -5.08 22.82
CA ALA A 63 -41.51 -3.81 23.08
C ALA A 63 -40.34 -3.92 24.08
N THR A 64 -39.12 -3.71 23.57
CA THR A 64 -38.09 -2.95 24.29
C THR A 64 -37.48 -1.97 23.30
N ALA A 65 -38.08 -0.79 23.29
CA ALA A 65 -37.49 0.42 22.75
C ALA A 65 -36.22 0.74 23.55
N GLY A 66 -35.13 0.04 23.25
CA GLY A 66 -33.78 0.42 23.63
C GLY A 66 -33.19 1.23 22.48
N ALA A 67 -33.02 2.52 22.72
CA ALA A 67 -32.47 3.55 21.84
C ALA A 67 -31.03 3.29 21.33
N TRP A 68 -30.77 2.16 20.68
CA TRP A 68 -29.66 2.04 19.75
C TRP A 68 -30.19 2.26 18.34
N GLY A 69 -30.45 3.54 18.05
CA GLY A 69 -30.37 4.00 16.67
C GLY A 69 -29.06 3.47 16.10
N ARG A 70 -29.17 2.51 15.19
CA ARG A 70 -28.08 1.92 14.45
C ARG A 70 -27.53 3.03 13.55
N ARG A 71 -26.78 3.97 14.14
CA ARG A 71 -26.17 5.07 13.41
C ARG A 71 -25.22 4.42 12.41
N VAL A 72 -25.57 4.52 11.14
CA VAL A 72 -24.63 4.20 10.06
C VAL A 72 -23.38 5.03 10.35
N PRO A 73 -22.22 4.41 10.59
CA PRO A 73 -21.02 5.16 10.89
C PRO A 73 -20.75 6.09 9.72
N THR A 74 -20.67 7.39 10.02
CA THR A 74 -20.29 8.39 9.01
C THR A 74 -18.93 8.01 8.44
N VAL A 75 -18.66 8.34 7.17
CA VAL A 75 -17.37 8.07 6.51
C VAL A 75 -16.19 8.51 7.37
N GLN A 76 -16.30 9.63 8.09
CA GLN A 76 -15.27 10.11 9.03
C GLN A 76 -14.99 9.12 10.18
N VAL A 77 -16.01 8.50 10.75
CA VAL A 77 -15.85 7.51 11.83
C VAL A 77 -15.14 6.27 11.30
N ALA A 78 -15.50 5.82 10.09
CA ALA A 78 -14.86 4.68 9.46
C ALA A 78 -13.38 4.95 9.10
N LEU A 79 -13.07 6.15 8.60
CA LEU A 79 -11.68 6.56 8.33
C LEU A 79 -10.85 6.66 9.61
N GLN A 80 -11.43 7.21 10.68
CA GLN A 80 -10.77 7.28 11.98
C GLN A 80 -10.49 5.88 12.54
N ASP A 81 -11.46 4.96 12.43
CA ASP A 81 -11.26 3.57 12.83
C ASP A 81 -10.14 2.93 12.02
N LEU A 82 -10.13 3.12 10.69
CA LEU A 82 -9.07 2.60 9.82
C LEU A 82 -7.66 3.10 10.22
N GLN A 83 -7.57 4.31 10.78
CA GLN A 83 -6.31 4.89 11.23
C GLN A 83 -5.83 4.36 12.58
N THR A 84 -6.72 3.96 13.50
CA THR A 84 -6.35 3.61 14.88
C THR A 84 -6.54 2.13 15.23
N ASN A 85 -7.33 1.40 14.44
CA ASN A 85 -7.67 0.02 14.73
C ASN A 85 -6.47 -0.90 14.46
N SER A 86 -6.08 -1.71 15.44
CA SER A 86 -4.96 -2.65 15.33
C SER A 86 -5.36 -3.99 14.71
N LYS A 87 -6.66 -4.29 14.62
CA LYS A 87 -7.19 -5.60 14.18
C LYS A 87 -7.42 -5.70 12.68
N ILE A 88 -7.18 -4.63 11.93
CA ILE A 88 -7.46 -4.56 10.49
C ILE A 88 -6.32 -5.02 9.59
N ALA A 89 -5.18 -5.45 10.16
CA ALA A 89 -4.00 -5.86 9.39
C ALA A 89 -4.32 -6.95 8.35
N ALA A 90 -5.19 -7.90 8.69
CA ALA A 90 -5.64 -8.95 7.77
C ALA A 90 -6.44 -8.43 6.55
N LEU A 91 -7.04 -7.24 6.66
CA LEU A 91 -7.82 -6.60 5.60
C LEU A 91 -6.97 -5.61 4.77
N LEU A 92 -5.72 -5.36 5.14
CA LEU A 92 -4.84 -4.44 4.44
C LEU A 92 -4.76 -4.71 2.92
N PRO A 93 -4.60 -5.97 2.44
CA PRO A 93 -4.53 -6.23 1.00
C PRO A 93 -5.80 -5.80 0.26
N TYR A 94 -6.97 -5.96 0.89
CA TYR A 94 -8.26 -5.54 0.34
C TYR A 94 -8.34 -4.02 0.24
N PHE A 95 -7.98 -3.29 1.30
CA PHE A 95 -8.01 -1.82 1.26
C PHE A 95 -7.02 -1.26 0.22
N VAL A 96 -5.84 -1.86 0.10
CA VAL A 96 -4.87 -1.47 -0.94
C VAL A 96 -5.41 -1.76 -2.33
N TYR A 97 -6.08 -2.90 -2.54
CA TYR A 97 -6.75 -3.21 -3.80
C TYR A 97 -7.82 -2.17 -4.16
N VAL A 98 -8.67 -1.78 -3.20
CA VAL A 98 -9.69 -0.75 -3.38
C VAL A 98 -9.05 0.59 -3.76
N VAL A 99 -8.00 1.03 -3.06
CA VAL A 99 -7.25 2.26 -3.38
C VAL A 99 -6.52 2.13 -4.73
N SER A 100 -6.07 0.95 -5.12
CA SER A 100 -5.43 0.71 -6.42
C SER A 100 -6.43 0.81 -7.58
N GLY A 101 -7.73 0.71 -7.28
CA GLY A 101 -8.84 0.90 -8.22
C GLY A 101 -9.12 2.33 -8.65
N VAL A 102 -8.30 3.34 -8.30
CA VAL A 102 -8.54 4.76 -8.64
C VAL A 102 -8.85 5.02 -10.13
N LYS A 103 -8.31 4.21 -11.03
CA LYS A 103 -8.53 4.35 -12.48
C LYS A 103 -9.99 4.12 -12.90
N SER A 104 -10.69 3.18 -12.25
CA SER A 104 -12.09 2.86 -12.60
C SER A 104 -13.07 3.95 -12.15
N VAL A 105 -12.69 4.75 -11.16
CA VAL A 105 -13.50 5.82 -10.57
C VAL A 105 -13.04 7.21 -10.98
N SER A 106 -12.25 7.33 -12.06
CA SER A 106 -11.67 8.61 -12.53
C SER A 106 -12.69 9.70 -12.90
N HIS A 107 -13.96 9.31 -13.06
CA HIS A 107 -15.09 10.20 -13.37
C HIS A 107 -15.77 10.76 -12.12
N ASP A 108 -15.60 10.13 -10.95
CA ASP A 108 -16.25 10.50 -9.70
C ASP A 108 -15.22 11.14 -8.74
N LEU A 109 -15.26 12.47 -8.67
CA LEU A 109 -14.33 13.25 -7.86
C LEU A 109 -14.45 12.93 -6.36
N GLU A 110 -15.66 12.69 -5.86
CA GLU A 110 -15.86 12.38 -4.46
C GLU A 110 -15.31 11.00 -4.10
N GLN A 111 -15.47 10.01 -4.99
CA GLN A 111 -14.88 8.69 -4.81
C GLN A 111 -13.36 8.77 -4.79
N LEU A 112 -12.75 9.52 -5.71
CA LEU A 112 -11.30 9.76 -5.69
C LEU A 112 -10.84 10.38 -4.38
N SER A 113 -11.56 11.39 -3.88
CA SER A 113 -11.26 12.02 -2.59
C SER A 113 -11.34 11.02 -1.44
N ARG A 114 -12.41 10.19 -1.40
CA ARG A 114 -12.56 9.10 -0.42
C ARG A 114 -11.41 8.10 -0.49
N LEU A 115 -10.97 7.70 -1.68
CA LEU A 115 -9.83 6.79 -1.85
C LEU A 115 -8.52 7.39 -1.32
N LEU A 116 -8.27 8.68 -1.55
CA LEU A 116 -7.09 9.35 -0.97
C LEU A 116 -7.17 9.49 0.56
N HIS A 117 -8.37 9.65 1.13
CA HIS A 117 -8.56 9.61 2.59
C HIS A 117 -8.35 8.22 3.18
N ILE A 118 -8.79 7.16 2.49
CA ILE A 118 -8.49 5.77 2.87
C ILE A 118 -6.98 5.56 2.85
N ALA A 119 -6.30 5.93 1.75
CA ALA A 119 -4.85 5.83 1.64
C ALA A 119 -4.14 6.53 2.80
N ARG A 120 -4.51 7.78 3.09
CA ARG A 120 -3.97 8.53 4.24
C ARG A 120 -4.16 7.78 5.56
N SER A 121 -5.34 7.23 5.79
CA SER A 121 -5.66 6.52 7.04
C SER A 121 -4.82 5.25 7.20
N LEU A 122 -4.61 4.50 6.11
CA LEU A 122 -3.72 3.34 6.10
C LEU A 122 -2.26 3.71 6.40
N ILE A 123 -1.77 4.79 5.79
CA ILE A 123 -0.39 5.29 5.97
C ILE A 123 -0.13 5.81 7.38
N GLN A 124 -1.16 6.33 8.04
CA GLN A 124 -1.05 6.86 9.40
C GLN A 124 -1.26 5.82 10.49
N ASN A 125 -1.67 4.59 10.13
CA ASN A 125 -1.93 3.56 11.11
C ASN A 125 -0.61 2.88 11.55
N PRO A 126 -0.19 3.04 12.82
CA PRO A 126 1.08 2.48 13.31
C PRO A 126 1.06 0.95 13.44
N PHE A 127 -0.12 0.32 13.40
CA PHE A 127 -0.28 -1.12 13.50
C PHE A 127 -0.23 -1.83 12.13
N LEU A 128 -0.07 -1.08 11.03
CA LEU A 128 -0.02 -1.62 9.68
C LEU A 128 1.41 -1.64 9.13
N CYS A 129 1.87 -2.83 8.73
CA CYS A 129 3.13 -3.01 8.00
C CYS A 129 2.87 -2.90 6.49
N LEU A 130 3.05 -1.71 5.92
CA LEU A 130 2.74 -1.49 4.50
C LEU A 130 3.71 -2.16 3.52
N GLY A 131 5.00 -2.32 3.87
CA GLY A 131 5.98 -3.05 3.05
C GLY A 131 5.91 -2.71 1.54
N SER A 132 5.62 -3.73 0.72
CA SER A 132 5.50 -3.60 -0.74
C SER A 132 4.27 -2.80 -1.21
N TYR A 133 3.23 -2.69 -0.37
CA TYR A 133 1.99 -1.97 -0.70
C TYR A 133 2.20 -0.46 -0.84
N VAL A 134 3.26 0.10 -0.25
CA VAL A 134 3.61 1.53 -0.36
C VAL A 134 3.71 1.97 -1.83
N ARG A 135 4.35 1.17 -2.70
CA ARG A 135 4.44 1.50 -4.13
C ARG A 135 3.08 1.55 -4.82
N SER A 136 2.16 0.66 -4.44
CA SER A 136 0.80 0.64 -4.99
C SER A 136 0.03 1.89 -4.57
N LEU A 137 0.11 2.26 -3.28
CA LEU A 137 -0.52 3.47 -2.75
C LEU A 137 0.04 4.72 -3.43
N ILE A 138 1.35 4.80 -3.63
CA ILE A 138 1.98 5.93 -4.33
C ILE A 138 1.53 6.01 -5.77
N ALA A 139 1.43 4.88 -6.48
CA ALA A 139 0.91 4.87 -7.84
C ALA A 139 -0.52 5.44 -7.90
N SER A 140 -1.38 5.09 -6.94
CA SER A 140 -2.74 5.65 -6.83
C SER A 140 -2.76 7.14 -6.53
N VAL A 141 -1.91 7.61 -5.60
CA VAL A 141 -1.83 9.03 -5.24
C VAL A 141 -1.28 9.85 -6.41
N MET A 142 -0.24 9.34 -7.09
CA MET A 142 0.34 9.94 -8.29
C MET A 142 -0.67 10.00 -9.44
N TYR A 143 -1.51 8.97 -9.60
CA TYR A 143 -2.60 8.98 -10.59
C TYR A 143 -3.55 10.16 -10.33
N CYS A 144 -4.03 10.33 -9.10
CA CYS A 144 -4.91 11.45 -8.74
C CYS A 144 -4.24 12.82 -8.90
N ALA A 145 -2.93 12.90 -8.64
CA ALA A 145 -2.17 14.15 -8.76
C ALA A 145 -1.84 14.51 -10.21
N LEU A 146 -1.51 13.55 -11.07
CA LEU A 146 -0.83 13.81 -12.35
C LEU A 146 -1.67 13.47 -13.58
N GLU A 147 -2.59 12.51 -13.50
CA GLU A 147 -3.32 12.06 -14.69
C GLU A 147 -4.50 13.00 -15.03
N PRO A 148 -4.88 13.10 -16.30
CA PRO A 148 -6.09 13.80 -16.70
C PRO A 148 -7.33 12.97 -16.32
N LEU A 149 -7.87 13.23 -15.12
CA LEU A 149 -9.06 12.57 -14.62
C LEU A 149 -10.27 12.94 -15.48
N ALA A 150 -11.17 11.99 -15.75
CA ALA A 150 -12.43 12.27 -16.46
C ALA A 150 -13.27 13.33 -15.72
N ALA A 151 -13.20 13.37 -14.39
CA ALA A 151 -13.81 14.42 -13.57
C ALA A 151 -13.30 15.84 -13.92
N SER A 152 -12.08 15.99 -14.46
CA SER A 152 -11.49 17.29 -14.83
C SER A 152 -12.10 17.89 -16.10
N ILE A 153 -12.86 17.11 -16.87
CA ILE A 153 -13.52 17.58 -18.10
C ILE A 153 -14.65 18.56 -17.74
N ASN A 154 -15.30 18.36 -16.59
CA ASN A 154 -16.35 19.24 -16.12
C ASN A 154 -15.74 20.44 -15.37
N PRO A 155 -15.90 21.69 -15.85
CA PRO A 155 -15.34 22.87 -15.20
C PRO A 155 -15.95 23.18 -13.83
N LEU A 156 -17.11 22.61 -13.49
CA LEU A 156 -17.73 22.75 -12.17
C LEU A 156 -17.06 21.87 -11.10
N ASN A 157 -16.29 20.87 -11.51
CA ASN A 157 -15.60 19.98 -10.57
C ASN A 157 -14.30 20.61 -10.09
N ASP A 158 -14.20 20.84 -8.79
CA ASP A 158 -12.97 21.30 -8.14
C ASP A 158 -11.95 20.15 -7.97
N HIS A 159 -11.37 19.74 -9.09
CA HIS A 159 -10.32 18.74 -9.13
C HIS A 159 -8.95 19.29 -8.69
N TRP A 160 -8.83 20.60 -8.50
CA TRP A 160 -7.59 21.25 -8.01
C TRP A 160 -7.34 20.90 -6.55
N THR A 161 -8.37 21.01 -5.70
CA THR A 161 -8.30 20.60 -4.29
C THR A 161 -7.91 19.13 -4.13
N LEU A 162 -8.38 18.24 -5.01
CA LEU A 162 -7.97 16.83 -5.01
C LEU A 162 -6.47 16.70 -5.30
N ARG A 163 -5.95 17.43 -6.29
CA ARG A 163 -4.52 17.39 -6.67
C ARG A 163 -3.63 17.94 -5.57
N ASP A 164 -4.03 19.03 -4.91
CA ASP A 164 -3.31 19.59 -3.77
C ASP A 164 -3.23 18.58 -2.62
N TYR A 165 -4.37 17.95 -2.30
CA TYR A 165 -4.42 16.92 -1.28
C TYR A 165 -3.57 15.70 -1.65
N ALA A 166 -3.60 15.25 -2.91
CA ALA A 166 -2.77 14.16 -3.41
C ALA A 166 -1.27 14.49 -3.31
N ALA A 167 -0.86 15.71 -3.67
CA ALA A 167 0.52 16.17 -3.56
C ALA A 167 1.01 16.21 -2.10
N MET A 168 0.18 16.73 -1.19
CA MET A 168 0.49 16.71 0.25
C MET A 168 0.59 15.28 0.80
N LEU A 169 -0.31 14.39 0.38
CA LEU A 169 -0.29 12.99 0.79
C LEU A 169 0.96 12.27 0.24
N LEU A 170 1.34 12.52 -1.01
CA LEU A 170 2.56 12.00 -1.61
C LEU A 170 3.80 12.39 -0.81
N SER A 171 3.92 13.68 -0.46
CA SER A 171 5.00 14.18 0.40
C SER A 171 5.02 13.46 1.75
N ARG A 172 3.84 13.28 2.37
CA ARG A 172 3.75 12.56 3.64
C ARG A 172 4.24 11.13 3.53
N ILE A 173 3.85 10.40 2.48
CA ILE A 173 4.32 9.03 2.23
C ILE A 173 5.83 9.02 2.04
N PHE A 174 6.35 9.99 1.27
CA PHE A 174 7.78 10.12 1.04
C PHE A 174 8.55 10.28 2.36
N TRP A 175 8.10 11.16 3.26
CA TRP A 175 8.77 11.39 4.53
C TRP A 175 8.59 10.25 5.56
N THR A 176 7.49 9.49 5.51
CA THR A 176 7.25 8.40 6.48
C THR A 176 7.75 7.04 6.01
N HIS A 177 7.78 6.78 4.70
CA HIS A 177 8.13 5.47 4.13
C HIS A 177 9.25 5.52 3.07
N GLY A 178 9.86 6.68 2.84
CA GLY A 178 10.93 6.85 1.85
C GLY A 178 12.13 5.93 2.09
N ASP A 179 12.56 5.79 3.34
CA ASP A 179 13.72 4.95 3.70
C ASP A 179 13.44 3.45 3.60
N LEU A 180 12.16 3.06 3.69
CA LEU A 180 11.72 1.66 3.61
C LEU A 180 11.68 1.14 2.18
N VAL A 181 11.57 2.03 1.19
CA VAL A 181 11.41 1.67 -0.21
C VAL A 181 12.57 2.24 -1.02
N SER A 182 13.57 1.39 -1.29
CA SER A 182 14.72 1.76 -2.13
C SER A 182 14.26 2.29 -3.49
N GLY A 183 14.85 3.42 -3.89
CA GLY A 183 14.58 4.07 -5.19
C GLY A 183 13.26 4.83 -5.28
N LEU A 184 12.47 4.93 -4.20
CA LEU A 184 11.17 5.59 -4.24
C LEU A 184 11.27 7.07 -4.62
N TYR A 185 12.22 7.78 -4.03
CA TYR A 185 12.49 9.18 -4.34
C TYR A 185 12.74 9.39 -5.84
N HIS A 186 13.63 8.58 -6.41
CA HIS A 186 13.99 8.66 -7.81
C HIS A 186 12.78 8.37 -8.70
N GLN A 187 11.98 7.36 -8.36
CA GLN A 187 10.75 7.04 -9.09
C GLN A 187 9.74 8.20 -9.08
N ILE A 188 9.50 8.82 -7.92
CA ILE A 188 8.58 9.95 -7.80
C ILE A 188 9.09 11.14 -8.62
N LEU A 189 10.35 11.54 -8.45
CA LEU A 189 10.94 12.67 -9.17
C LEU A 189 10.94 12.47 -10.68
N LEU A 190 11.34 11.28 -11.16
CA LEU A 190 11.29 10.97 -12.59
C LEU A 190 9.87 11.09 -13.15
N SER A 191 8.86 10.71 -12.36
CA SER A 191 7.47 10.78 -12.79
C SER A 191 6.99 12.23 -12.88
N LEU A 192 7.35 13.08 -11.91
CA LEU A 192 7.06 14.52 -11.93
C LEU A 192 7.79 15.22 -13.09
N GLN A 193 9.09 14.93 -13.26
CA GLN A 193 9.91 15.47 -14.35
C GLN A 193 9.33 15.10 -15.72
N LYS A 194 8.91 13.84 -15.92
CA LYS A 194 8.27 13.41 -17.17
C LYS A 194 7.01 14.20 -17.49
N VAL A 195 6.22 14.57 -16.49
CA VAL A 195 5.02 15.41 -16.70
C VAL A 195 5.43 16.83 -17.08
N LEU A 196 6.38 17.42 -16.35
CA LEU A 196 6.83 18.80 -16.59
C LEU A 196 7.57 19.00 -17.92
N ALA A 197 8.24 17.95 -18.41
CA ALA A 197 8.98 17.97 -19.67
C ALA A 197 8.09 17.72 -20.91
N ASP A 198 6.84 17.31 -20.72
CA ASP A 198 5.94 16.95 -21.81
C ASP A 198 4.98 18.11 -22.15
N PRO A 199 5.25 18.87 -23.23
CA PRO A 199 4.44 20.05 -23.56
C PRO A 199 3.03 19.71 -24.04
N VAL A 200 2.73 18.45 -24.39
CA VAL A 200 1.39 18.06 -24.86
C VAL A 200 0.48 17.61 -23.72
N ARG A 201 1.01 17.41 -22.51
CA ARG A 201 0.21 17.10 -21.32
C ARG A 201 -0.69 18.29 -20.94
N PRO A 202 -1.91 18.04 -20.43
CA PRO A 202 -2.81 19.12 -20.03
C PRO A 202 -2.26 19.91 -18.83
N LEU A 203 -2.72 21.15 -18.68
CA LEU A 203 -2.28 22.05 -17.60
C LEU A 203 -2.58 21.49 -16.21
N CYS A 204 -3.65 20.70 -16.03
CA CYS A 204 -3.97 20.08 -14.75
C CYS A 204 -2.91 19.04 -14.32
N SER A 205 -2.31 18.32 -15.27
CA SER A 205 -1.18 17.42 -15.01
C SER A 205 0.06 18.20 -14.60
N HIS A 206 0.38 19.27 -15.32
CA HIS A 206 1.51 20.16 -15.01
C HIS A 206 1.36 20.79 -13.63
N TYR A 207 0.18 21.31 -13.31
CA TYR A 207 -0.16 21.84 -11.99
C TYR A 207 0.12 20.82 -10.90
N GLY A 208 -0.41 19.60 -11.04
CA GLY A 208 -0.19 18.54 -10.07
C GLY A 208 1.29 18.17 -9.92
N ALA A 209 2.07 18.23 -11.01
CA ALA A 209 3.51 18.00 -10.95
C ALA A 209 4.26 19.11 -10.21
N VAL A 210 3.90 20.37 -10.44
CA VAL A 210 4.48 21.53 -9.74
C VAL A 210 4.15 21.49 -8.25
N VAL A 211 2.88 21.29 -7.89
CA VAL A 211 2.46 21.22 -6.48
C VAL A 211 3.06 19.98 -5.80
N GLY A 212 3.15 18.85 -6.51
CA GLY A 212 3.84 17.64 -6.05
C GLY A 212 5.31 17.91 -5.73
N LEU A 213 6.03 18.58 -6.64
CA LEU A 213 7.43 18.94 -6.43
C LEU A 213 7.60 19.93 -5.27
N HIS A 214 6.74 20.94 -5.19
CA HIS A 214 6.71 21.89 -4.08
C HIS A 214 6.46 21.19 -2.74
N ALA A 215 5.53 20.24 -2.68
CA ALA A 215 5.20 19.50 -1.47
C ALA A 215 6.33 18.58 -0.99
N LEU A 216 7.12 18.01 -1.91
CA LEU A 216 8.32 17.23 -1.55
C LEU A 216 9.39 18.10 -0.89
N GLY A 217 9.43 19.39 -1.23
CA GLY A 217 10.38 20.36 -0.70
C GLY A 217 11.76 20.26 -1.35
N TRP A 218 12.64 21.19 -0.97
CA TRP A 218 14.04 21.20 -1.37
C TRP A 218 14.91 20.72 -0.19
N LYS A 219 15.94 19.95 -0.48
CA LYS A 219 16.99 19.58 0.46
C LYS A 219 18.33 19.66 -0.25
#